data_AF-A0AB37XLM7-F1
#
_entry.id   AF-A0AB37XLM7-F1
#
_cell.length_a   1.000
_cell.length_b   1.000
_cell.length_c   1.000
_cell.angle_alpha   90.00
_cell.angle_beta   90.00
_cell.angle_gamma   90.00
#
_symmetry.space_group_name_H-M   'P 1'
#
loop_
_entity.id
_entity.type
_entity.pdbx_description
1 polymer ?
#
loop_
_entity_poly.entity_id
_entity_poly.type
_entity_poly.pdbx_seq_one_letter_code
_entity_poly.pdbx_strand_id
1 'polypeptide(L)'
;NNLGSGNFGSFNIGSANLGGNNIDIGNAGANNFGLANLGNLDTGFANAGIGNFGIANTGNNNIGNGLTGNNQIGIGVLNSGNGNVGLFNAGSANIGFFNSGNGNFGIGNSGNFSAGLFNPGHGNAGFLNAGSFNTGMFDVGNANTGSFNVGHYNFGAFNPGPSNTGTFNTGGANTGWFNTGSINTGAFNIGDM
;
A
#
# COMPACT_ATOMS: atom_id res chain seq x y z
N ASN A 1 -14.93 -40.87 10.19
CA ASN A 1 -16.24 -40.82 10.89
C ASN A 1 -16.50 -39.41 11.37
N ASN A 2 -17.77 -38.98 11.37
CA ASN A 2 -18.17 -37.70 11.97
C ASN A 2 -18.35 -37.88 13.49
N LEU A 3 -18.08 -36.84 14.27
CA LEU A 3 -18.31 -36.76 15.70
C LEU A 3 -19.25 -35.59 15.99
N GLY A 4 -20.42 -35.87 16.58
CA GLY A 4 -21.49 -34.90 16.86
C GLY A 4 -22.68 -35.02 15.90
N SER A 5 -23.67 -34.12 16.02
CA SER A 5 -24.99 -34.27 15.39
C SER A 5 -25.18 -33.44 14.11
N GLY A 6 -26.04 -33.92 13.21
CA GLY A 6 -26.42 -33.16 12.00
C GLY A 6 -25.30 -32.95 10.97
N ASN A 7 -24.21 -33.72 11.05
CA ASN A 7 -23.10 -33.63 10.10
C ASN A 7 -23.37 -34.44 8.82
N PHE A 8 -23.20 -33.83 7.65
CA PHE A 8 -23.25 -34.50 6.34
C PHE A 8 -21.86 -34.48 5.68
N GLY A 9 -21.37 -35.64 5.23
CA GLY A 9 -20.01 -35.81 4.68
C GLY A 9 -19.10 -36.59 5.63
N SER A 10 -17.81 -36.23 5.72
CA SER A 10 -16.78 -37.05 6.40
C SER A 10 -15.85 -36.27 7.33
N PHE A 11 -15.42 -36.93 8.41
CA PHE A 11 -14.41 -36.42 9.36
C PHE A 11 -14.73 -35.08 10.02
N ASN A 12 -16.02 -34.74 10.15
CA ASN A 12 -16.44 -33.52 10.83
C ASN A 12 -16.46 -33.72 12.36
N ILE A 13 -16.04 -32.72 13.13
CA ILE A 13 -16.11 -32.68 14.60
C ILE A 13 -16.99 -31.49 15.00
N GLY A 14 -18.09 -31.73 15.71
CA GLY A 14 -19.05 -30.70 16.11
C GLY A 14 -20.42 -30.95 15.49
N SER A 15 -21.16 -29.89 15.15
CA SER A 15 -22.57 -30.03 14.74
C SER A 15 -22.92 -29.28 13.47
N ALA A 16 -23.91 -29.79 12.74
CA ALA A 16 -24.48 -29.14 11.55
C ALA A 16 -23.46 -28.80 10.45
N ASN A 17 -22.37 -29.56 10.33
CA ASN A 17 -21.37 -29.35 9.29
C ASN A 17 -21.75 -30.07 7.99
N LEU A 18 -21.54 -29.41 6.86
CA LEU A 18 -21.70 -29.95 5.51
C LEU A 18 -20.33 -30.02 4.82
N GLY A 19 -19.91 -31.22 4.40
CA GLY A 19 -18.63 -31.44 3.71
C GLY A 19 -17.63 -32.22 4.56
N GLY A 20 -16.36 -31.79 4.59
CA GLY A 20 -15.25 -32.62 5.06
C GLY A 20 -14.28 -31.96 6.03
N ASN A 21 -13.83 -32.66 7.07
CA ASN A 21 -12.80 -32.19 8.02
C ASN A 21 -13.12 -30.84 8.68
N ASN A 22 -14.40 -30.52 8.89
CA ASN A 22 -14.79 -29.29 9.57
C ASN A 22 -14.80 -29.47 11.08
N ILE A 23 -14.39 -28.45 11.82
CA ILE A 23 -14.38 -28.43 13.29
C ILE A 23 -15.30 -27.30 13.77
N ASP A 24 -16.10 -27.59 14.80
CA ASP A 24 -17.15 -26.79 15.42
C ASP A 24 -18.49 -26.82 14.67
N ILE A 25 -19.15 -25.67 14.44
CA ILE A 25 -20.59 -25.63 14.16
C ILE A 25 -20.89 -24.94 12.84
N GLY A 26 -21.75 -25.57 12.04
CA GLY A 26 -22.43 -24.92 10.93
C GLY A 26 -21.53 -24.58 9.75
N ASN A 27 -20.39 -25.26 9.60
CA ASN A 27 -19.50 -25.01 8.48
C ASN A 27 -19.97 -25.76 7.22
N ALA A 28 -19.88 -25.12 6.07
CA ALA A 28 -20.17 -25.72 4.77
C ALA A 28 -18.93 -25.67 3.88
N GLY A 29 -18.49 -26.82 3.37
CA GLY A 29 -17.26 -26.98 2.59
C GLY A 29 -16.23 -27.84 3.34
N ALA A 30 -14.94 -27.50 3.27
CA ALA A 30 -13.90 -28.39 3.81
C ALA A 30 -12.77 -27.71 4.57
N ASN A 31 -12.30 -28.39 5.63
CA ASN A 31 -11.17 -27.98 6.47
C ASN A 31 -11.38 -26.62 7.16
N ASN A 32 -12.62 -26.31 7.52
CA ASN A 32 -12.94 -25.09 8.25
C ASN A 32 -12.82 -25.31 9.77
N PHE A 33 -12.32 -24.31 10.48
CA PHE A 33 -12.24 -24.29 11.94
C PHE A 33 -13.04 -23.11 12.50
N GLY A 34 -14.03 -23.38 13.34
CA GLY A 34 -14.87 -22.36 13.95
C GLY A 34 -16.31 -22.41 13.45
N LEU A 35 -16.96 -21.26 13.39
CA LEU A 35 -18.42 -21.17 13.34
C LEU A 35 -18.91 -20.60 12.02
N ALA A 36 -19.90 -21.26 11.40
CA ALA A 36 -20.65 -20.75 10.27
C ALA A 36 -19.81 -20.35 9.05
N ASN A 37 -18.65 -20.99 8.82
CA ASN A 37 -17.83 -20.70 7.66
C ASN A 37 -18.38 -21.39 6.41
N LEU A 38 -18.41 -20.68 5.28
CA LEU A 38 -18.85 -21.15 3.98
C LEU A 38 -17.68 -21.15 2.99
N GLY A 39 -17.19 -22.31 2.63
CA GLY A 39 -16.05 -22.47 1.73
C GLY A 39 -14.98 -23.38 2.33
N ASN A 40 -13.71 -23.08 2.11
CA ASN A 40 -12.63 -23.99 2.47
C ASN A 40 -11.49 -23.31 3.23
N LEU A 41 -10.86 -24.03 4.16
CA LEU A 41 -9.68 -23.56 4.90
C LEU A 41 -9.90 -22.27 5.69
N ASP A 42 -11.15 -21.93 6.01
CA ASP A 42 -11.49 -20.75 6.78
C ASP A 42 -11.34 -21.02 8.30
N THR A 43 -10.81 -20.05 9.03
CA THR A 43 -10.64 -20.10 10.49
C THR A 43 -11.31 -18.90 11.15
N GLY A 44 -12.31 -19.14 11.99
CA GLY A 44 -13.01 -18.09 12.75
C GLY A 44 -14.52 -18.14 12.57
N PHE A 45 -15.18 -16.98 12.42
CA PHE A 45 -16.64 -16.86 12.45
C PHE A 45 -17.20 -16.26 11.16
N ALA A 46 -18.17 -16.94 10.55
CA ALA A 46 -18.97 -16.44 9.42
C ALA A 46 -18.14 -15.97 8.21
N ASN A 47 -17.00 -16.61 7.94
CA ASN A 47 -16.23 -16.31 6.73
C ASN A 47 -16.83 -17.01 5.52
N ALA A 48 -16.71 -16.40 4.34
CA ALA A 48 -17.19 -16.93 3.07
C ALA A 48 -16.09 -16.88 2.01
N GLY A 49 -15.60 -18.03 1.56
CA GLY A 49 -14.61 -18.14 0.48
C GLY A 49 -13.51 -19.15 0.78
N ILE A 50 -12.24 -18.75 0.66
CA ILE A 50 -11.12 -19.68 0.86
C ILE A 50 -10.01 -19.04 1.70
N GLY A 51 -9.60 -19.72 2.77
CA GLY A 51 -8.38 -19.38 3.50
C GLY A 51 -8.47 -18.09 4.32
N ASN A 52 -9.67 -17.67 4.74
CA ASN A 52 -9.84 -16.48 5.55
C ASN A 52 -9.60 -16.76 7.04
N PHE A 53 -8.99 -15.81 7.75
CA PHE A 53 -8.80 -15.85 9.19
C PHE A 53 -9.50 -14.65 9.83
N GLY A 54 -10.47 -14.91 10.72
CA GLY A 54 -11.14 -13.89 11.51
C GLY A 54 -12.67 -13.93 11.41
N ILE A 55 -13.30 -12.77 11.26
CA ILE A 55 -14.76 -12.62 11.41
C ILE A 55 -15.36 -12.01 10.14
N ALA A 56 -16.43 -12.62 9.63
CA ALA A 56 -17.28 -12.06 8.56
C ALA A 56 -16.52 -11.62 7.29
N ASN A 57 -15.43 -12.30 6.93
CA ASN A 57 -14.69 -11.99 5.71
C ASN A 57 -15.33 -12.67 4.50
N THR A 58 -15.48 -11.96 3.39
CA THR A 58 -15.98 -12.48 2.11
C THR A 58 -14.89 -12.37 1.03
N GLY A 59 -14.55 -13.49 0.39
CA GLY A 59 -13.48 -13.60 -0.60
C GLY A 59 -12.36 -14.53 -0.13
N ASN A 60 -11.12 -14.34 -0.58
CA ASN A 60 -10.04 -15.30 -0.35
C ASN A 60 -8.83 -14.70 0.37
N ASN A 61 -8.24 -15.47 1.27
CA ASN A 61 -6.98 -15.16 1.97
C ASN A 61 -7.01 -13.85 2.76
N ASN A 62 -8.15 -13.48 3.34
CA ASN A 62 -8.27 -12.28 4.16
C ASN A 62 -7.95 -12.58 5.64
N ILE A 63 -7.26 -11.67 6.32
CA ILE A 63 -6.96 -11.76 7.75
C ILE A 63 -7.54 -10.52 8.44
N GLY A 64 -8.64 -10.69 9.19
CA GLY A 64 -9.27 -9.55 9.87
C GLY A 64 -10.77 -9.68 10.09
N ASN A 65 -11.45 -8.54 10.10
CA ASN A 65 -12.89 -8.46 10.39
C ASN A 65 -13.66 -7.71 9.30
N GLY A 66 -14.68 -8.34 8.73
CA GLY A 66 -15.63 -7.74 7.81
C GLY A 66 -15.04 -7.40 6.43
N LEU A 67 -13.93 -8.01 6.05
CA LEU A 67 -13.24 -7.71 4.78
C LEU A 67 -14.05 -8.26 3.59
N THR A 68 -14.12 -7.53 2.49
CA THR A 68 -14.71 -8.01 1.22
C THR A 68 -13.71 -7.84 0.09
N GLY A 69 -13.29 -8.93 -0.54
CA GLY A 69 -12.26 -8.96 -1.59
C GLY A 69 -11.19 -10.03 -1.30
N ASN A 70 -9.99 -9.90 -1.87
CA ASN A 70 -8.94 -10.92 -1.72
C ASN A 70 -7.65 -10.35 -1.13
N ASN A 71 -6.93 -11.18 -0.36
CA ASN A 71 -5.59 -10.91 0.17
C ASN A 71 -5.52 -9.64 1.04
N GLN A 72 -6.58 -9.31 1.77
CA GLN A 72 -6.62 -8.13 2.63
C GLN A 72 -6.22 -8.47 4.07
N ILE A 73 -5.61 -7.51 4.75
CA ILE A 73 -5.35 -7.60 6.19
C ILE A 73 -5.83 -6.31 6.85
N GLY A 74 -6.82 -6.40 7.76
CA GLY A 74 -7.34 -5.24 8.47
C GLY A 74 -8.82 -5.33 8.88
N ILE A 75 -9.51 -4.20 8.84
CA ILE A 75 -10.94 -4.09 9.16
C ILE A 75 -11.67 -3.57 7.92
N GLY A 76 -12.71 -4.29 7.48
CA GLY A 76 -13.43 -4.07 6.23
C GLY A 76 -13.87 -2.65 5.97
N VAL A 77 -14.52 -2.01 6.94
CA VAL A 77 -15.02 -0.64 6.79
C VAL A 77 -13.89 0.39 6.66
N LEU A 78 -12.66 0.01 6.95
CA LEU A 78 -11.51 0.90 6.93
C LEU A 78 -10.68 0.73 5.65
N ASN A 79 -10.90 -0.28 4.79
CA ASN A 79 -10.19 -0.37 3.50
C ASN A 79 -11.19 -0.47 2.33
N SER A 80 -10.83 0.09 1.18
CA SER A 80 -11.59 -0.02 -0.06
C SER A 80 -10.69 -0.49 -1.20
N GLY A 81 -11.19 -1.45 -2.00
CA GLY A 81 -10.45 -2.10 -3.09
C GLY A 81 -9.82 -3.43 -2.66
N ASN A 82 -8.67 -3.83 -3.24
CA ASN A 82 -8.18 -5.20 -3.16
C ASN A 82 -6.72 -5.30 -2.68
N GLY A 83 -6.39 -6.32 -1.87
CA GLY A 83 -5.01 -6.60 -1.47
C GLY A 83 -4.37 -5.56 -0.55
N ASN A 84 -5.17 -4.73 0.14
CA ASN A 84 -4.66 -3.72 1.06
C ASN A 84 -4.31 -4.35 2.42
N VAL A 85 -3.19 -3.93 2.99
CA VAL A 85 -2.70 -4.32 4.33
C VAL A 85 -2.62 -3.06 5.20
N GLY A 86 -3.32 -3.06 6.33
CA GLY A 86 -3.40 -1.93 7.25
C GLY A 86 -4.80 -1.32 7.29
N LEU A 87 -4.93 0.00 7.48
CA LEU A 87 -6.23 0.67 7.65
C LEU A 87 -6.31 1.97 6.83
N PHE A 88 -7.51 2.37 6.45
CA PHE A 88 -7.80 3.59 5.70
C PHE A 88 -7.18 3.65 4.30
N ASN A 89 -6.89 2.49 3.70
CA ASN A 89 -6.36 2.46 2.34
C ASN A 89 -7.49 2.36 1.30
N ALA A 90 -7.34 3.07 0.18
CA ALA A 90 -8.22 3.03 -0.97
C ALA A 90 -7.46 2.64 -2.24
N GLY A 91 -8.02 1.74 -3.05
CA GLY A 91 -7.39 1.22 -4.26
C GLY A 91 -6.78 -0.16 -4.03
N SER A 92 -5.61 -0.44 -4.60
CA SER A 92 -5.07 -1.81 -4.64
C SER A 92 -3.66 -1.95 -4.09
N ALA A 93 -3.39 -3.06 -3.40
CA ALA A 93 -2.05 -3.47 -2.99
C ALA A 93 -1.29 -2.42 -2.15
N ASN A 94 -1.99 -1.58 -1.38
CA ASN A 94 -1.36 -0.61 -0.49
C ASN A 94 -1.02 -1.26 0.85
N ILE A 95 0.15 -0.91 1.41
CA ILE A 95 0.61 -1.38 2.72
C ILE A 95 0.82 -0.16 3.62
N GLY A 96 0.11 -0.10 4.75
CA GLY A 96 0.22 0.96 5.74
C GLY A 96 -1.12 1.67 5.98
N PHE A 97 -1.12 2.99 6.01
CA PHE A 97 -2.28 3.78 6.43
C PHE A 97 -2.62 4.92 5.48
N PHE A 98 -3.91 5.20 5.29
CA PHE A 98 -4.38 6.39 4.56
C PHE A 98 -3.83 6.51 3.13
N ASN A 99 -3.40 5.42 2.49
CA ASN A 99 -2.91 5.47 1.12
C ASN A 99 -4.07 5.42 0.12
N SER A 100 -3.94 6.14 -0.98
CA SER A 100 -4.90 6.13 -2.10
C SER A 100 -4.20 5.80 -3.41
N GLY A 101 -4.79 4.91 -4.20
CA GLY A 101 -4.25 4.45 -5.49
C GLY A 101 -3.64 3.05 -5.38
N ASN A 102 -2.48 2.79 -6.01
CA ASN A 102 -1.96 1.44 -6.15
C ASN A 102 -0.52 1.24 -5.68
N GLY A 103 -0.27 0.18 -4.92
CA GLY A 103 1.09 -0.27 -4.61
C GLY A 103 1.90 0.68 -3.72
N ASN A 104 1.24 1.51 -2.92
CA ASN A 104 1.94 2.43 -2.02
C ASN A 104 2.36 1.73 -0.72
N PHE A 105 3.52 2.10 -0.19
CA PHE A 105 4.04 1.62 1.09
C PHE A 105 4.28 2.78 2.05
N GLY A 106 3.55 2.83 3.16
CA GLY A 106 3.71 3.85 4.20
C GLY A 106 2.41 4.57 4.54
N ILE A 107 2.45 5.91 4.68
CA ILE A 107 1.32 6.68 5.20
C ILE A 107 0.94 7.83 4.29
N GLY A 108 -0.34 7.94 3.93
CA GLY A 108 -0.88 9.14 3.29
C GLY A 108 -0.36 9.38 1.86
N ASN A 109 0.19 8.37 1.20
CA ASN A 109 0.61 8.49 -0.18
C ASN A 109 -0.61 8.47 -1.10
N SER A 110 -0.57 9.24 -2.19
CA SER A 110 -1.66 9.30 -3.17
C SER A 110 -1.09 9.08 -4.56
N GLY A 111 -1.71 8.21 -5.36
CA GLY A 111 -1.22 7.82 -6.68
C GLY A 111 -0.61 6.41 -6.63
N ASN A 112 0.53 6.19 -7.28
CA ASN A 112 1.03 4.83 -7.48
C ASN A 112 2.49 4.64 -7.05
N PHE A 113 2.79 3.48 -6.47
CA PHE A 113 4.15 2.98 -6.21
C PHE A 113 5.03 3.91 -5.37
N SER A 114 4.44 4.73 -4.51
CA SER A 114 5.20 5.62 -3.62
C SER A 114 5.52 4.93 -2.29
N ALA A 115 6.71 5.18 -1.76
CA ALA A 115 7.19 4.66 -0.49
C ALA A 115 7.53 5.80 0.48
N GLY A 116 7.00 5.76 1.70
CA GLY A 116 7.23 6.77 2.74
C GLY A 116 5.95 7.49 3.13
N LEU A 117 6.02 8.81 3.29
CA LEU A 117 4.96 9.59 3.92
C LEU A 117 4.51 10.74 3.02
N PHE A 118 3.20 10.83 2.80
CA PHE A 118 2.54 11.97 2.16
C PHE A 118 3.09 12.33 0.79
N ASN A 119 3.41 11.34 -0.03
CA ASN A 119 3.90 11.57 -1.39
C ASN A 119 2.75 11.47 -2.41
N PRO A 120 2.26 12.60 -2.98
CA PRO A 120 1.36 12.57 -4.12
C PRO A 120 2.11 12.35 -5.44
N GLY A 121 1.54 11.50 -6.30
CA GLY A 121 2.03 11.23 -7.65
C GLY A 121 2.52 9.80 -7.83
N HIS A 122 3.68 9.60 -8.46
CA HIS A 122 4.11 8.28 -8.92
C HIS A 122 5.56 7.94 -8.55
N GLY A 123 5.79 6.84 -7.85
CA GLY A 123 7.15 6.30 -7.66
C GLY A 123 8.04 7.16 -6.78
N ASN A 124 7.45 7.96 -5.88
CA ASN A 124 8.21 8.82 -4.99
C ASN A 124 8.69 8.05 -3.75
N ALA A 125 9.88 8.35 -3.26
CA ALA A 125 10.45 7.78 -2.05
C ALA A 125 10.80 8.88 -1.04
N GLY A 126 10.30 8.81 0.19
CA GLY A 126 10.63 9.74 1.27
C GLY A 126 9.42 10.52 1.79
N PHE A 127 9.54 11.84 1.95
CA PHE A 127 8.57 12.68 2.67
C PHE A 127 8.08 13.87 1.83
N LEU A 128 6.76 14.00 1.67
CA LEU A 128 6.14 15.17 1.03
C LEU A 128 6.67 15.50 -0.37
N ASN A 129 6.97 14.47 -1.17
CA ASN A 129 7.37 14.67 -2.56
C ASN A 129 6.15 14.65 -3.49
N ALA A 130 6.02 15.69 -4.32
CA ALA A 130 4.94 15.83 -5.29
C ALA A 130 5.44 15.65 -6.73
N GLY A 131 4.75 14.83 -7.51
CA GLY A 131 5.11 14.53 -8.90
C GLY A 131 5.65 13.11 -9.03
N SER A 132 6.74 12.89 -9.77
CA SER A 132 7.15 11.52 -10.11
C SER A 132 8.62 11.21 -9.87
N PHE A 133 8.92 10.03 -9.32
CA PHE A 133 10.28 9.51 -9.16
C PHE A 133 11.21 10.40 -8.33
N ASN A 134 10.65 11.20 -7.41
CA ASN A 134 11.45 12.01 -6.50
C ASN A 134 11.91 11.16 -5.31
N THR A 135 13.17 11.30 -4.91
CA THR A 135 13.74 10.62 -3.74
C THR A 135 14.29 11.64 -2.76
N GLY A 136 13.70 11.73 -1.57
CA GLY A 136 14.12 12.71 -0.58
C GLY A 136 12.96 13.38 0.13
N MET A 137 13.02 14.71 0.30
CA MET A 137 12.04 15.45 1.07
C MET A 137 11.62 16.76 0.40
N PHE A 138 10.32 17.03 0.36
CA PHE A 138 9.76 18.30 -0.14
C PHE A 138 10.15 18.63 -1.59
N ASP A 139 10.39 17.62 -2.42
CA ASP A 139 10.68 17.83 -3.83
C ASP A 139 9.38 17.93 -4.65
N VAL A 140 9.33 18.88 -5.58
CA VAL A 140 8.21 19.09 -6.50
C VAL A 140 8.68 18.95 -7.94
N GLY A 141 7.99 18.10 -8.70
CA GLY A 141 8.28 17.83 -10.11
C GLY A 141 8.75 16.41 -10.32
N ASN A 142 9.80 16.17 -11.11
CA ASN A 142 10.14 14.80 -11.53
C ASN A 142 11.62 14.47 -11.40
N ALA A 143 11.92 13.26 -10.93
CA ALA A 143 13.27 12.70 -10.86
C ALA A 143 14.26 13.59 -10.08
N ASN A 144 13.78 14.29 -9.05
CA ASN A 144 14.64 15.01 -8.13
C ASN A 144 15.17 14.08 -7.06
N THR A 145 16.41 14.30 -6.61
CA THR A 145 16.99 13.60 -5.47
C THR A 145 17.56 14.61 -4.48
N GLY A 146 17.09 14.57 -3.24
CA GLY A 146 17.61 15.39 -2.14
C GLY A 146 16.51 16.13 -1.39
N SER A 147 16.53 17.47 -1.37
CA SER A 147 15.49 18.20 -0.66
C SER A 147 15.13 19.57 -1.22
N PHE A 148 13.86 19.95 -1.13
CA PHE A 148 13.37 21.27 -1.54
C PHE A 148 13.73 21.64 -2.98
N ASN A 149 13.83 20.65 -3.88
CA ASN A 149 14.03 20.91 -5.29
C ASN A 149 12.68 21.14 -5.99
N VAL A 150 12.61 22.14 -6.86
CA VAL A 150 11.43 22.43 -7.66
C VAL A 150 11.82 22.37 -9.12
N GLY A 151 11.22 21.47 -9.89
CA GLY A 151 11.57 21.25 -11.29
C GLY A 151 11.86 19.78 -11.56
N HIS A 152 12.81 19.51 -12.46
CA HIS A 152 13.11 18.15 -12.89
C HIS A 152 14.59 17.86 -12.85
N TYR A 153 14.97 16.61 -12.55
CA TYR A 153 16.35 16.12 -12.63
C TYR A 153 17.35 16.88 -11.74
N ASN A 154 16.89 17.43 -10.61
CA ASN A 154 17.78 18.09 -9.66
C ASN A 154 18.41 17.09 -8.70
N PHE A 155 19.68 17.28 -8.39
CA PHE A 155 20.40 16.50 -7.36
C PHE A 155 20.98 17.44 -6.31
N GLY A 156 20.61 17.25 -5.05
CA GLY A 156 21.03 18.08 -3.92
C GLY A 156 19.87 18.84 -3.31
N ALA A 157 20.07 20.10 -2.93
CA ALA A 157 19.09 20.81 -2.12
C ALA A 157 18.79 22.25 -2.57
N PHE A 158 17.54 22.68 -2.43
CA PHE A 158 17.12 24.06 -2.73
C PHE A 158 17.46 24.47 -4.17
N ASN A 159 17.13 23.63 -5.14
CA ASN A 159 17.34 23.96 -6.55
C ASN A 159 16.01 24.19 -7.29
N PRO A 160 15.58 25.46 -7.48
CA PRO A 160 14.50 25.80 -8.41
C PRO A 160 14.96 25.81 -9.87
N GLY A 161 14.17 25.17 -10.74
CA GLY A 161 14.46 24.97 -12.16
C GLY A 161 15.03 23.58 -12.45
N PRO A 162 15.33 23.24 -13.71
CA PRO A 162 15.69 21.88 -14.10
C PRO A 162 17.21 21.59 -14.09
N SER A 163 17.57 20.33 -13.92
CA SER A 163 18.90 19.76 -14.16
C SER A 163 20.03 20.37 -13.33
N ASN A 164 19.73 20.88 -12.13
CA ASN A 164 20.73 21.45 -11.24
C ASN A 164 21.35 20.39 -10.34
N THR A 165 22.67 20.45 -10.15
CA THR A 165 23.41 19.61 -9.20
C THR A 165 24.10 20.48 -8.15
N GLY A 166 23.94 20.15 -6.87
CA GLY A 166 24.50 20.90 -5.74
C GLY A 166 23.41 21.61 -4.94
N THR A 167 23.67 22.83 -4.45
CA THR A 167 22.67 23.52 -3.62
C THR A 167 22.46 24.98 -3.95
N PHE A 168 21.25 25.48 -3.74
CA PHE A 168 20.89 26.89 -3.95
C PHE A 168 21.10 27.36 -5.40
N ASN A 169 20.90 26.47 -6.37
CA ASN A 169 20.98 26.85 -7.78
C ASN A 169 19.59 27.20 -8.30
N THR A 170 19.42 28.41 -8.84
CA THR A 170 18.19 28.85 -9.51
C THR A 170 18.43 28.95 -11.01
N GLY A 171 17.55 28.34 -11.81
CA GLY A 171 17.66 28.30 -13.27
C GLY A 171 17.94 26.88 -13.76
N GLY A 172 18.70 26.74 -14.84
CA GLY A 172 18.83 25.45 -15.55
C GLY A 172 20.26 24.92 -15.68
N ALA A 173 20.45 23.62 -15.50
CA ALA A 173 21.72 22.96 -15.82
C ALA A 173 22.94 23.51 -15.06
N ASN A 174 22.76 24.00 -13.83
CA ASN A 174 23.87 24.50 -13.02
C ASN A 174 24.48 23.38 -12.17
N THR A 175 25.80 23.42 -11.98
CA THR A 175 26.53 22.53 -11.07
C THR A 175 27.33 23.34 -10.06
N GLY A 176 27.08 23.11 -8.76
CA GLY A 176 27.80 23.74 -7.65
C GLY A 176 26.87 24.45 -6.68
N TRP A 177 27.22 25.65 -6.23
CA TRP A 177 26.53 26.32 -5.13
C TRP A 177 26.16 27.77 -5.45
N PHE A 178 24.93 28.19 -5.12
CA PHE A 178 24.51 29.59 -5.25
C PHE A 178 24.61 30.17 -6.67
N ASN A 179 24.35 29.36 -7.70
CA ASN A 179 24.32 29.88 -9.07
C ASN A 179 22.92 30.36 -9.44
N THR A 180 22.82 31.50 -10.13
CA THR A 180 21.56 32.02 -10.67
C THR A 180 21.71 32.25 -12.18
N GLY A 181 20.87 31.59 -12.97
CA GLY A 181 20.96 31.56 -14.43
C GLY A 181 21.13 30.13 -14.93
N SER A 182 21.76 29.95 -16.09
CA SER A 182 21.85 28.64 -16.75
C SER A 182 23.28 28.26 -17.13
N ILE A 183 23.54 26.95 -17.16
CA ILE A 183 24.81 26.36 -17.64
C ILE A 183 26.00 26.75 -16.75
N ASN A 184 25.76 27.14 -15.49
CA ASN A 184 26.83 27.55 -14.61
C ASN A 184 27.56 26.36 -13.97
N THR A 185 28.88 26.45 -13.84
CA THR A 185 29.67 25.52 -13.01
C THR A 185 30.51 26.30 -12.02
N GLY A 186 30.44 25.94 -10.75
CA GLY A 186 31.18 26.59 -9.67
C GLY A 186 30.26 27.22 -8.63
N ALA A 187 30.68 28.36 -8.08
CA ALA A 187 29.94 29.01 -7.01
C ALA A 187 29.68 30.49 -7.31
N PHE A 188 28.50 30.98 -6.91
CA PHE A 188 28.11 32.39 -6.99
C PHE A 188 28.09 32.98 -8.41
N ASN A 189 27.88 32.15 -9.44
CA ASN A 189 27.73 32.66 -10.81
C ASN A 189 26.35 33.30 -11.00
N ILE A 190 26.31 34.43 -11.70
CA ILE A 190 25.08 35.16 -12.03
C ILE A 190 25.04 35.39 -13.54
N GLY A 191 23.93 34.97 -14.16
CA GLY A 191 23.73 35.03 -15.60
C GLY A 191 23.82 33.65 -16.26
N ASP A 192 23.67 33.63 -17.58
CA ASP A 192 23.85 32.43 -18.40
C ASP A 192 25.29 32.42 -18.96
N MET A 193 25.89 31.22 -19.04
CA MET A 193 27.17 30.99 -19.72
C MET A 193 26.99 30.37 -21.10
#